data_AF-A0A1M5AR91-F1
#
_entry.id   AF-A0A1M5AR91-F1
#
_cell.length_a   1.000
_cell.length_b   1.000
_cell.length_c   1.000
_cell.angle_alpha   90.00
_cell.angle_beta   90.00
_cell.angle_gamma   90.00
#
_symmetry.space_group_name_H-M   'P 1'
#
loop_
_entity.id
_entity.type
_entity.pdbx_description
1 polymer ?
#
loop_
_entity_poly.entity_id
_entity_poly.type
_entity_poly.pdbx_seq_one_letter_code
_entity_poly.pdbx_strand_id
1 'polypeptide(L)'
;MNNKLQKTGMGTLTIIAALVVTFLTLDVYRANAGNNKLNEAAYTTSDAEIAAFANYLTEEKEAELNTETWMLNVDNFFMDYHLAESTDAPLGLEAWMKDLNYFGNFAYLETEAEEALNLESWMLNENLFESNATKATTTEVSGQRTPFGRRTMILMTDNDPKLKVEYWMLDYRRWNIK
;
A
#
# COMPACT_ATOMS: atom_id res chain seq x y z
N MET A 1 -52.52 -55.80 66.45
CA MET A 1 -51.48 -55.20 65.57
C MET A 1 -52.02 -53.88 65.02
N ASN A 2 -51.32 -52.78 65.30
CA ASN A 2 -51.84 -51.41 65.20
C ASN A 2 -51.99 -50.91 63.75
N ASN A 3 -53.22 -51.01 63.23
CA ASN A 3 -53.65 -50.53 61.90
C ASN A 3 -53.48 -49.00 61.72
N LYS A 4 -53.38 -48.24 62.82
CA LYS A 4 -53.17 -46.78 62.78
C LYS A 4 -51.76 -46.40 62.31
N LEU A 5 -50.73 -47.19 62.62
CA LEU A 5 -49.33 -46.88 62.25
C LEU A 5 -49.09 -47.10 60.75
N GLN A 6 -49.70 -48.14 60.18
CA GLN A 6 -49.61 -48.43 58.74
C GLN A 6 -50.35 -47.38 57.90
N LYS A 7 -51.51 -46.89 58.37
CA LYS A 7 -52.28 -45.87 57.67
C LYS A 7 -51.58 -44.50 57.65
N THR A 8 -50.93 -44.12 58.75
CA THR A 8 -50.15 -42.86 58.81
C THR A 8 -48.86 -42.96 57.99
N GLY A 9 -48.18 -44.12 58.01
CA GLY A 9 -46.97 -44.35 57.22
C GLY A 9 -47.20 -44.37 55.70
N MET A 10 -48.34 -44.89 55.23
CA MET A 10 -48.72 -44.80 53.83
C MET A 10 -48.96 -43.36 53.38
N GLY A 11 -49.61 -42.54 54.20
CA GLY A 11 -49.88 -41.14 53.86
C GLY A 11 -48.62 -40.31 53.64
N THR A 12 -47.59 -40.50 54.49
CA THR A 12 -46.33 -39.77 54.38
C THR A 12 -45.50 -40.24 53.18
N LEU A 13 -45.49 -41.55 52.88
CA LEU A 13 -44.83 -42.10 51.69
C LEU A 13 -45.40 -41.54 50.38
N THR A 14 -46.73 -41.38 50.28
CA THR A 14 -47.36 -40.81 49.09
C THR A 14 -46.96 -39.34 48.88
N ILE A 15 -46.86 -38.56 49.97
CA ILE A 15 -46.43 -37.16 49.89
C ILE A 15 -44.95 -37.06 49.47
N ILE A 16 -44.08 -37.92 50.00
CA ILE A 16 -42.66 -37.96 49.61
C ILE A 16 -42.51 -38.38 48.15
N ALA A 17 -43.26 -39.39 47.69
CA ALA A 17 -43.24 -39.81 46.29
C ALA A 17 -43.71 -38.69 45.35
N ALA A 18 -44.76 -37.96 45.71
CA ALA A 18 -45.23 -36.80 44.94
C ALA A 18 -44.15 -35.70 44.86
N LEU A 19 -43.48 -35.40 45.97
CA LEU A 19 -42.40 -34.41 45.99
C LEU A 19 -41.23 -34.82 45.08
N VAL A 20 -40.77 -36.08 45.17
CA VAL A 20 -39.67 -36.58 44.32
C VAL A 20 -40.02 -36.50 42.84
N VAL A 21 -41.25 -36.85 42.45
CA VAL A 21 -41.70 -36.73 41.07
C VAL A 21 -41.71 -35.27 40.63
N THR A 22 -42.16 -34.33 41.47
CA THR A 22 -42.15 -32.90 41.12
C THR A 22 -40.74 -32.33 40.99
N PHE A 23 -39.77 -32.78 41.80
CA PHE A 23 -38.38 -32.35 41.66
C PHE A 23 -37.76 -32.89 40.38
N LEU A 24 -37.97 -34.17 40.07
CA LEU A 24 -37.43 -34.78 38.85
C LEU A 24 -38.03 -34.17 37.58
N THR A 25 -39.32 -33.82 37.56
CA THR A 25 -39.93 -33.16 36.40
C THR A 25 -39.45 -31.71 36.24
N LEU A 26 -39.15 -31.02 37.34
CA LEU A 26 -38.58 -29.67 37.30
C LEU A 26 -37.16 -29.67 36.71
N ASP A 27 -36.34 -30.66 37.07
CA ASP A 27 -34.97 -30.79 36.54
C ASP A 27 -34.96 -31.14 35.05
N VAL A 28 -35.87 -32.02 34.60
CA VAL A 28 -36.04 -32.32 33.16
C VAL A 28 -36.54 -31.09 32.41
N TYR A 29 -37.45 -30.29 32.99
CA TYR A 29 -37.91 -29.05 32.37
C TYR A 29 -36.81 -27.99 32.28
N ARG A 30 -35.97 -27.83 33.32
CA ARG A 30 -34.79 -26.94 33.26
C ARG A 30 -33.75 -27.38 32.23
N ALA A 31 -33.50 -28.70 32.13
CA ALA A 31 -32.60 -29.25 31.12
C ALA A 31 -33.12 -29.01 29.68
N ASN A 32 -34.43 -29.08 29.46
CA ASN A 32 -35.03 -28.82 28.15
C ASN A 32 -35.19 -27.31 27.83
N ALA A 33 -35.43 -26.47 28.83
CA ALA A 33 -35.62 -25.03 28.63
C ALA A 33 -34.29 -24.27 28.44
N GLY A 34 -33.20 -24.71 29.09
CA GLY A 34 -31.88 -24.07 28.98
C GLY A 34 -31.17 -24.34 27.65
N ASN A 35 -31.44 -25.48 27.01
CA ASN A 35 -30.68 -25.93 25.84
C ASN A 35 -31.28 -25.50 24.49
N ASN A 36 -32.55 -25.08 24.43
CA ASN A 36 -33.23 -24.88 23.13
C ASN A 36 -33.51 -23.43 22.74
N LYS A 37 -33.40 -22.43 23.64
CA LYS A 37 -33.61 -21.02 23.26
C LYS A 37 -32.35 -20.17 23.16
N LEU A 38 -31.25 -20.60 23.77
CA LEU A 38 -29.94 -19.92 23.66
C LEU A 38 -29.08 -20.49 22.53
N ASN A 39 -29.31 -21.74 22.11
CA ASN A 39 -28.54 -22.36 21.03
C ASN A 39 -29.11 -22.05 19.63
N GLU A 40 -30.43 -21.88 19.44
CA GLU A 40 -30.98 -21.56 18.12
C GLU A 40 -30.65 -20.12 17.65
N ALA A 41 -30.59 -19.15 18.57
CA ALA A 41 -30.25 -17.78 18.25
C ALA A 41 -28.73 -17.56 18.06
N ALA A 42 -27.89 -18.39 18.68
CA ALA A 42 -26.43 -18.29 18.56
C ALA A 42 -25.88 -19.03 17.32
N TYR A 43 -26.52 -20.13 16.89
CA TYR A 43 -26.07 -20.89 15.72
C TYR A 43 -26.50 -20.28 14.37
N THR A 44 -27.61 -19.55 14.32
CA THR A 44 -28.09 -18.95 13.06
C THR A 44 -27.30 -17.70 12.66
N THR A 45 -26.75 -16.95 13.61
CA THR A 45 -25.84 -15.82 13.32
C THR A 45 -24.43 -16.30 13.01
N SER A 46 -23.93 -17.33 13.70
CA SER A 46 -22.59 -17.86 13.41
C SER A 46 -22.51 -18.52 12.05
N ASP A 47 -23.52 -19.26 11.59
CA ASP A 47 -23.44 -19.95 10.30
C ASP A 47 -23.41 -18.98 9.12
N ALA A 48 -24.11 -17.83 9.21
CA ALA A 48 -24.06 -16.79 8.19
C ALA A 48 -22.71 -16.05 8.20
N GLU A 49 -22.17 -15.75 9.38
CA GLU A 49 -20.86 -15.11 9.53
C GLU A 49 -19.70 -16.04 9.14
N ILE A 50 -19.80 -17.33 9.47
CA ILE A 50 -18.85 -18.38 9.08
C ILE A 50 -18.94 -18.63 7.56
N ALA A 51 -20.13 -18.62 6.97
CA ALA A 51 -20.28 -18.71 5.51
C ALA A 51 -19.73 -17.47 4.78
N ALA A 52 -19.95 -16.27 5.33
CA ALA A 52 -19.37 -15.03 4.80
C ALA A 52 -17.83 -15.02 4.91
N PHE A 53 -17.28 -15.52 6.02
CA PHE A 53 -15.84 -15.68 6.22
C PHE A 53 -15.25 -16.76 5.31
N ALA A 54 -15.97 -17.86 5.08
CA ALA A 54 -15.57 -18.89 4.13
C ALA A 54 -15.49 -18.36 2.68
N ASN A 55 -16.39 -17.44 2.29
CA ASN A 55 -16.32 -16.72 1.01
C ASN A 55 -15.12 -15.75 0.92
N TYR A 56 -14.58 -15.26 2.04
CA TYR A 56 -13.33 -14.47 2.03
C TYR A 56 -12.09 -15.37 1.91
N LEU A 57 -12.21 -16.65 2.30
CA LEU A 57 -11.16 -17.66 2.20
C LEU A 57 -11.23 -18.48 0.91
N THR A 58 -12.20 -18.24 0.03
CA THR A 58 -12.12 -18.78 -1.33
C THR A 58 -10.97 -18.09 -2.03
N GLU A 59 -9.86 -18.80 -2.13
CA GLU A 59 -8.67 -18.37 -2.85
C GLU A 59 -9.10 -18.03 -4.29
N GLU A 60 -9.15 -16.74 -4.61
CA GLU A 60 -9.36 -16.28 -5.98
C GLU A 60 -8.16 -16.74 -6.79
N LYS A 61 -8.27 -17.95 -7.33
CA LYS A 61 -7.28 -18.47 -8.25
C LYS A 61 -7.47 -17.73 -9.55
N GLU A 62 -6.64 -16.71 -9.77
CA GLU A 62 -6.57 -16.05 -11.06
C GLU A 62 -6.35 -17.08 -12.16
N ALA A 63 -6.96 -16.85 -13.31
CA ALA A 63 -6.77 -17.70 -14.47
C ALA A 63 -5.27 -17.79 -14.79
N GLU A 64 -4.81 -18.99 -15.15
CA GLU A 64 -3.41 -19.21 -15.51
C GLU A 64 -3.01 -18.26 -16.64
N LEU A 65 -2.09 -17.34 -16.35
CA LEU A 65 -1.65 -16.33 -17.31
C LEU A 65 -0.83 -17.02 -18.39
N ASN A 66 -1.45 -17.23 -19.56
CA ASN A 66 -0.76 -17.79 -20.71
C ASN A 66 0.03 -16.69 -21.42
N THR A 67 1.33 -16.92 -21.64
CA THR A 67 2.13 -16.06 -22.50
C THR A 67 1.72 -16.25 -23.95
N GLU A 68 1.26 -15.18 -24.60
CA GLU A 68 0.89 -15.22 -26.01
C GLU A 68 2.14 -15.35 -26.90
N THR A 69 2.02 -16.02 -28.06
CA THR A 69 3.17 -16.32 -28.94
C THR A 69 3.95 -15.07 -29.36
N TRP A 70 3.30 -13.93 -29.52
CA TRP A 70 3.97 -12.68 -29.89
C TRP A 70 4.87 -12.14 -28.78
N MET A 71 4.59 -12.43 -27.50
CA MET A 71 5.44 -12.05 -26.36
C MET A 71 6.73 -12.86 -26.30
N LEU A 72 6.75 -14.02 -26.95
CA LEU A 72 7.94 -14.87 -27.05
C LEU A 72 8.76 -14.56 -28.31
N ASN A 73 8.23 -13.75 -29.23
CA ASN A 73 8.96 -13.37 -30.42
C ASN A 73 9.99 -12.30 -30.07
N VAL A 74 11.24 -12.73 -29.96
CA VAL A 74 12.42 -11.91 -29.69
C VAL A 74 12.52 -10.73 -30.67
N ASP A 75 12.15 -10.93 -31.92
CA ASP A 75 12.20 -9.90 -32.97
C ASP A 75 11.26 -8.70 -32.69
N ASN A 76 10.26 -8.87 -31.81
CA ASN A 76 9.39 -7.77 -31.38
C ASN A 76 10.03 -6.86 -30.32
N PHE A 77 11.11 -7.30 -29.65
CA PHE A 77 11.74 -6.58 -28.54
C PHE A 77 13.08 -5.96 -28.92
N PHE A 78 13.74 -6.52 -29.92
CA PHE A 78 14.94 -5.94 -30.48
C PHE A 78 14.55 -5.06 -31.66
N MET A 79 14.54 -3.74 -31.44
CA MET A 79 14.68 -2.84 -32.58
C MET A 79 16.05 -3.13 -33.19
N ASP A 80 16.05 -3.64 -34.42
CA ASP A 80 17.24 -3.80 -35.23
C ASP A 80 17.80 -2.38 -35.45
N TYR A 81 18.68 -1.95 -34.55
CA TYR A 81 19.28 -0.64 -34.58
C TYR A 81 20.32 -0.66 -35.69
N HIS A 82 19.84 -0.47 -36.92
CA HIS A 82 20.70 -0.14 -38.04
C HIS A 82 21.22 1.28 -37.81
N LEU A 83 22.29 1.39 -37.04
CA LEU A 83 23.15 2.56 -37.11
C LEU A 83 23.76 2.53 -38.50
N ALA A 84 23.08 3.16 -39.46
CA ALA A 84 23.73 3.51 -40.70
C ALA A 84 24.99 4.28 -40.29
N GLU A 85 26.17 3.74 -40.61
CA GLU A 85 27.40 4.51 -40.59
C GLU A 85 27.20 5.64 -41.60
N SER A 86 26.62 6.73 -41.12
CA SER A 86 26.62 7.99 -41.83
C SER A 86 28.07 8.42 -41.85
N THR A 87 28.78 8.08 -42.93
CA THR A 87 29.99 8.80 -43.31
C THR A 87 29.58 10.20 -43.74
N ASP A 88 29.13 10.99 -42.78
CA ASP A 88 28.98 12.42 -42.97
C ASP A 88 30.38 12.96 -43.29
N ALA A 89 30.46 13.73 -44.37
CA ALA A 89 31.68 14.45 -44.66
C ALA A 89 32.07 15.27 -43.42
N PRO A 90 33.36 15.29 -43.03
CA PRO A 90 33.79 16.07 -41.88
C PRO A 90 33.33 17.51 -42.07
N LEU A 91 32.51 18.02 -41.14
CA LEU A 91 32.02 19.39 -41.16
C LEU A 91 33.23 20.33 -41.22
N GLY A 92 33.46 20.89 -42.39
CA GLY A 92 34.48 21.90 -42.60
C GLY A 92 34.03 23.20 -41.95
N LEU A 93 34.89 23.83 -41.17
CA LEU A 93 34.63 25.19 -40.70
C LEU A 93 34.51 26.13 -41.91
N GLU A 94 33.40 26.85 -41.98
CA GLU A 94 33.16 27.87 -43.00
C GLU A 94 34.14 29.05 -42.82
N ALA A 95 34.34 29.85 -43.86
CA ALA A 95 35.37 30.91 -43.86
C ALA A 95 35.18 31.92 -42.71
N TRP A 96 33.93 32.28 -42.40
CA TRP A 96 33.60 33.19 -41.31
C TRP A 96 33.92 32.63 -39.91
N MET A 97 33.87 31.30 -39.72
CA MET A 97 34.20 30.66 -38.44
C MET A 97 35.70 30.66 -38.13
N LYS A 98 36.54 30.85 -39.16
CA LYS A 98 38.01 30.89 -39.05
C LYS A 98 38.56 32.31 -39.02
N ASP A 99 37.72 33.30 -39.34
CA ASP A 99 38.13 34.69 -39.40
C ASP A 99 38.11 35.31 -38.01
N LEU A 100 39.32 35.53 -37.47
CA LEU A 100 39.55 36.19 -36.19
C LEU A 100 38.90 37.58 -36.10
N ASN A 101 38.61 38.24 -37.23
CA ASN A 101 37.93 39.55 -37.21
C ASN A 101 36.46 39.45 -36.79
N TYR A 102 35.78 38.31 -37.01
CA TYR A 102 34.41 38.10 -36.54
C TYR A 102 34.35 37.91 -35.02
N PHE A 103 35.39 37.34 -34.43
CA PHE A 103 35.46 37.09 -32.99
C PHE A 103 36.28 38.14 -32.24
N GLY A 104 37.06 38.96 -32.95
CA GLY A 104 38.05 39.89 -32.39
C GLY A 104 37.50 41.19 -31.82
N ASN A 105 36.17 41.37 -31.75
CA ASN A 105 35.59 42.59 -31.19
C ASN A 105 35.57 42.64 -29.65
N PHE A 106 36.47 41.90 -28.98
CA PHE A 106 36.69 41.98 -27.54
C PHE A 106 37.40 43.29 -27.12
N ALA A 107 37.94 44.07 -28.06
CA ALA A 107 38.62 45.32 -27.78
C ALA A 107 37.68 46.48 -27.35
N TYR A 108 36.36 46.27 -27.45
CA TYR A 108 35.33 47.19 -26.92
C TYR A 108 34.52 46.55 -25.79
N LEU A 109 35.07 45.55 -25.08
CA LEU A 109 34.60 45.32 -23.73
C LEU A 109 35.03 46.55 -22.94
N GLU A 110 34.13 47.54 -22.85
CA GLU A 110 34.21 48.53 -21.79
C GLU A 110 34.48 47.74 -20.51
N THR A 111 35.52 48.11 -19.76
CA THR A 111 35.64 47.71 -18.37
C THR A 111 34.46 48.33 -17.64
N GLU A 112 33.27 47.76 -17.81
CA GLU A 112 32.20 47.90 -16.86
C GLU A 112 32.79 47.34 -15.56
N ALA A 113 33.18 48.26 -14.68
CA ALA A 113 33.44 47.93 -13.30
C ALA A 113 32.07 47.52 -12.72
N GLU A 114 31.71 46.25 -12.91
CA GLU A 114 30.56 45.68 -12.23
C GLU A 114 30.75 45.95 -10.73
N GLU A 115 29.72 46.52 -10.10
CA GLU A 115 29.74 46.69 -8.65
C GLU A 115 29.98 45.34 -8.00
N ALA A 116 30.85 45.30 -6.98
CA ALA A 116 31.13 44.08 -6.26
C ALA A 116 29.82 43.44 -5.78
N LEU A 117 29.56 42.22 -6.23
CA LEU A 117 28.35 41.48 -5.88
C LEU A 117 28.30 41.30 -4.36
N ASN A 118 27.44 42.07 -3.70
CA ASN A 118 27.23 41.97 -2.26
C ASN A 118 26.21 40.88 -1.99
N LEU A 119 26.53 39.94 -1.11
CA LEU A 119 25.57 38.94 -0.65
C LEU A 119 24.52 39.63 0.21
N GLU A 120 23.25 39.45 -0.13
CA GLU A 120 22.14 39.93 0.68
C GLU A 120 22.01 39.10 1.96
N SER A 121 21.49 39.69 3.05
CA SER A 121 21.44 39.03 4.37
C SER A 121 20.70 37.68 4.39
N TRP A 122 19.77 37.46 3.47
CA TRP A 122 19.07 36.19 3.35
C TRP A 122 19.96 35.08 2.75
N MET A 123 20.90 35.41 1.86
CA MET A 123 21.82 34.43 1.26
C MET A 123 22.81 33.87 2.29
N LEU A 124 23.03 34.60 3.38
CA LEU A 124 23.90 34.21 4.49
C LEU A 124 23.13 33.51 5.63
N ASN A 125 21.80 33.38 5.51
CA ASN A 125 20.99 32.78 6.57
C ASN A 125 20.98 31.25 6.45
N GLU A 126 21.84 30.59 7.20
CA GLU A 126 21.95 29.11 7.25
C GLU A 126 20.61 28.43 7.56
N ASN A 127 19.73 29.08 8.33
CA ASN A 127 18.41 28.53 8.66
C ASN A 127 17.48 28.38 7.44
N LEU A 128 17.73 29.10 6.34
CA LEU A 128 16.98 28.93 5.08
C LEU A 128 17.42 27.67 4.32
N PHE A 129 18.61 27.15 4.61
CA PHE A 129 19.22 26.01 3.93
C PHE A 129 19.33 24.76 4.81
N GLU A 130 19.01 24.89 6.11
CA GLU A 130 18.78 23.74 6.97
C GLU A 130 17.56 22.97 6.46
N SER A 131 17.81 21.94 5.64
CA SER A 131 16.81 20.92 5.38
C SER A 131 16.47 20.30 6.73
N ASN A 132 15.23 20.48 7.19
CA ASN A 132 14.67 19.65 8.25
C ASN A 132 14.80 18.21 7.79
N ALA A 133 15.88 17.55 8.16
CA ALA A 133 16.11 16.14 7.92
C ALA A 133 15.07 15.40 8.75
N THR A 134 13.86 15.29 8.20
CA THR A 134 12.93 14.25 8.58
C THR A 134 13.73 12.97 8.47
N LYS A 135 13.85 12.27 9.60
CA LYS A 135 14.61 11.04 9.73
C LYS A 135 14.16 10.07 8.64
N ALA A 136 14.87 10.07 7.52
CA ALA A 136 14.68 9.08 6.48
C ALA A 136 15.11 7.77 7.11
N THR A 137 14.15 6.86 7.31
CA THR A 137 14.41 5.49 7.74
C THR A 137 15.17 4.83 6.61
N THR A 138 16.49 4.89 6.66
CA THR A 138 17.37 4.26 5.67
C THR A 138 17.34 2.75 5.89
N THR A 139 16.59 2.04 5.06
CA THR A 139 16.66 0.58 4.98
C THR A 139 17.91 0.23 4.15
N GLU A 140 19.02 -0.01 4.82
CA GLU A 140 20.25 -0.47 4.17
C GLU A 140 20.04 -1.88 3.60
N VAL A 141 19.93 -2.01 2.26
CA VAL A 141 20.03 -3.30 1.58
C VAL A 141 21.50 -3.53 1.23
N SER A 142 22.21 -4.21 2.13
CA SER A 142 23.61 -4.60 1.95
C SER A 142 23.75 -5.66 0.84
N GLY A 143 24.06 -5.23 -0.38
CA GLY A 143 24.45 -6.11 -1.49
C GLY A 143 25.84 -6.75 -1.30
N GLN A 144 25.98 -8.03 -1.68
CA GLN A 144 27.21 -8.81 -1.65
C GLN A 144 28.41 -8.09 -2.29
N ARG A 145 29.59 -8.25 -1.69
CA ARG A 145 30.88 -7.74 -2.19
C ARG A 145 31.16 -8.26 -3.61
N THR A 146 31.04 -7.40 -4.60
CA THR A 146 31.58 -7.62 -5.94
C THR A 146 32.96 -6.96 -6.06
N PRO A 147 33.86 -7.47 -6.93
CA PRO A 147 35.22 -6.95 -7.09
C PRO A 147 35.30 -5.54 -7.70
N PHE A 148 34.18 -4.94 -8.10
CA PHE A 148 34.11 -3.64 -8.80
C PHE A 148 33.69 -2.47 -7.90
N GLY A 149 34.01 -2.54 -6.60
CA GLY A 149 33.68 -1.48 -5.64
C GLY A 149 32.26 -1.58 -5.10
N ARG A 150 32.02 -0.92 -3.95
CA ARG A 150 30.73 -0.93 -3.28
C ARG A 150 29.77 0.00 -4.04
N ARG A 151 28.81 -0.58 -4.75
CA ARG A 151 27.65 0.16 -5.25
C ARG A 151 26.56 0.06 -4.18
N THR A 152 26.40 1.11 -3.39
CA THR A 152 25.27 1.22 -2.47
C THR A 152 24.08 1.78 -3.26
N MET A 153 23.01 1.01 -3.37
CA MET A 153 21.73 1.51 -3.88
C MET A 153 20.98 2.12 -2.69
N ILE A 154 20.82 3.44 -2.69
CA ILE A 154 19.99 4.13 -1.70
C ILE A 154 18.62 4.30 -2.33
N LEU A 155 17.65 3.51 -1.87
CA LEU A 155 16.26 3.66 -2.27
C LEU A 155 15.62 4.70 -1.35
N MET A 156 15.54 5.94 -1.80
CA MET A 156 14.74 6.98 -1.16
C MET A 156 13.29 6.81 -1.60
N THR A 157 12.46 6.26 -0.71
CA THR A 157 11.01 6.34 -0.86
C THR A 157 10.56 7.66 -0.25
N ASP A 158 10.54 8.71 -1.06
CA ASP A 158 9.89 9.94 -0.66
C ASP A 158 8.39 9.65 -0.52
N ASN A 159 7.86 9.87 0.67
CA ASN A 159 6.42 9.89 0.88
C ASN A 159 5.90 11.16 0.22
N ASP A 160 5.69 11.09 -1.10
CA ASP A 160 5.10 12.18 -1.84
C ASP A 160 3.79 12.57 -1.14
N PRO A 161 3.60 13.85 -0.78
CA PRO A 161 2.36 14.29 -0.19
C PRO A 161 1.25 13.93 -1.17
N LYS A 162 0.24 13.17 -0.71
CA LYS A 162 -0.93 12.79 -1.52
C LYS A 162 -1.38 13.99 -2.34
N LEU A 163 -1.19 13.90 -3.67
CA LEU A 163 -1.58 14.97 -4.57
C LEU A 163 -3.06 15.27 -4.33
N LYS A 164 -3.34 16.46 -3.85
CA LYS A 164 -4.71 16.95 -3.76
C LYS A 164 -5.07 17.44 -5.15
N VAL A 165 -6.08 16.80 -5.75
CA VAL A 165 -6.65 17.30 -7.00
C VAL A 165 -7.33 18.63 -6.70
N GLU A 166 -6.79 19.71 -7.24
CA GLU A 166 -7.38 21.04 -7.09
C GLU A 166 -8.48 21.24 -8.15
N TYR A 167 -9.52 22.02 -7.83
CA TYR A 167 -10.70 22.17 -8.70
C TYR A 167 -10.38 22.60 -10.14
N TRP A 168 -9.33 23.40 -10.33
CA TRP A 168 -8.92 23.86 -11.66
C TRP A 168 -8.39 22.72 -12.54
N MET A 169 -7.86 21.65 -11.95
CA MET A 169 -7.39 20.47 -12.69
C MET A 169 -8.54 19.70 -13.32
N LEU A 170 -9.76 19.86 -12.80
CA LEU A 170 -10.98 19.21 -13.30
C LEU A 170 -11.84 20.14 -14.19
N ASP A 171 -11.49 21.43 -14.30
CA ASP A 171 -12.27 22.40 -15.05
C ASP A 171 -11.84 22.42 -16.53
N TYR A 172 -12.55 21.66 -17.37
CA TYR A 172 -12.31 21.60 -18.83
C TYR A 172 -12.32 22.97 -19.52
N ARG A 173 -12.93 24.01 -18.91
CA ARG A 173 -12.94 25.37 -19.46
C ARG A 173 -11.58 26.06 -19.36
N ARG A 174 -10.74 25.67 -18.39
CA ARG A 174 -9.38 26.21 -18.23
C ARG A 174 -8.37 25.58 -19.19
N TRP A 175 -8.60 24.33 -19.60
CA TRP A 175 -7.71 23.60 -20.50
C TRP A 175 -7.96 23.88 -21.97
N ASN A 176 -9.10 24.48 -22.30
CA ASN A 176 -9.46 24.78 -23.67
C ASN A 176 -9.06 26.21 -24.04
N ILE A 177 -7.77 26.40 -24.29
CA ILE A 177 -7.24 27.65 -24.87
C ILE A 177 -7.59 27.61 -26.36
N LYS A 178 -8.41 28.57 -26.81
CA LYS A 178 -8.73 28.78 -28.22
C LYS A 178 -7.61 29.51 -28.94
#